data_AF-A0A7J7WHL2-F1
#
_entry.id   AF-A0A7J7WHL2-F1
#
_cell.length_a   1.000
_cell.length_b   1.000
_cell.length_c   1.000
_cell.angle_alpha   90.00
_cell.angle_beta   90.00
_cell.angle_gamma   90.00
#
_symmetry.space_group_name_H-M   'P 1'
#
loop_
_entity.id
_entity.type
_entity.pdbx_description
1 polymer ?
#
loop_
_entity_poly.entity_id
_entity_poly.type
_entity_poly.pdbx_seq_one_letter_code
_entity_poly.pdbx_strand_id
1 'polypeptide(L)'
;MGADRARAPPGPGGARRLRERDRQRDKDRTRNVLERSDKKAHEEAQKRLKMAEDDRKAMVPELRKKSRREYLAKREREKLEDLEAELADEEFLFGDVKLSQHEPRELKYKRRVRDLARVYRAAGEQEKLEATNCYHMPEETRGQPARAVDLVEEESGTPGEEQRRWEEVRLGAAALKFGARDAASQEPKYQLVLEEEETIEFVRATQLQGDEEPAAPPSPIQAQQQEGIQAVCRSLPMFPFLEELLAAIASHQVLIIHRGRDRLGEDHPDPAVSL
;
A
#
# COMPACT_ATOMS: atom_id res chain seq x y z
N MET A 1 -74.60 58.47 -26.39
CA MET A 1 -74.42 57.39 -25.42
C MET A 1 -73.47 56.37 -26.02
N GLY A 2 -72.17 56.45 -25.71
CA GLY A 2 -71.17 55.46 -26.13
C GLY A 2 -71.03 54.40 -25.04
N ALA A 3 -71.44 53.17 -25.33
CA ALA A 3 -71.25 52.05 -24.41
C ALA A 3 -69.88 51.43 -24.66
N ASP A 4 -68.89 51.82 -23.85
CA ASP A 4 -67.62 51.12 -23.73
C ASP A 4 -67.88 49.68 -23.24
N ARG A 5 -67.83 48.72 -24.16
CA ARG A 5 -67.83 47.29 -23.83
C ARG A 5 -66.43 46.91 -23.37
N ALA A 6 -66.17 47.05 -22.07
CA ALA A 6 -65.00 46.49 -21.43
C ALA A 6 -64.93 44.97 -21.72
N ARG A 7 -63.88 44.55 -22.44
CA ARG A 7 -63.62 43.15 -22.76
C ARG A 7 -63.29 42.44 -21.45
N ALA A 8 -64.17 41.53 -21.00
CA ALA A 8 -64.00 40.80 -19.75
C ALA A 8 -62.62 40.14 -19.66
N PRO A 9 -61.93 40.20 -18.50
CA PRO A 9 -60.63 39.59 -18.34
C PRO A 9 -60.73 38.07 -18.56
N PRO A 10 -59.73 37.43 -19.20
CA PRO A 10 -59.77 35.99 -19.43
C PRO A 10 -59.93 35.28 -18.09
N GLY A 11 -60.96 34.44 -17.97
CA GLY A 11 -61.18 33.64 -16.77
C GLY A 11 -59.96 32.78 -16.41
N PRO A 12 -59.87 32.26 -15.18
CA PRO A 12 -58.66 31.62 -14.63
C PRO A 12 -58.09 30.48 -15.49
N GLY A 13 -58.92 29.81 -16.29
CA GLY A 13 -58.48 28.79 -17.26
C GLY A 13 -57.79 29.34 -18.52
N GLY A 14 -58.10 30.56 -18.95
CA GLY A 14 -57.52 31.19 -20.14
C GLY A 14 -56.07 31.65 -19.93
N ALA A 15 -55.77 32.22 -18.77
CA ALA A 15 -54.42 32.64 -18.39
C ALA A 15 -53.47 31.44 -18.21
N ARG A 16 -53.98 30.29 -17.76
CA ARG A 16 -53.22 29.04 -17.69
C ARG A 16 -52.86 28.51 -19.08
N ARG A 17 -53.82 28.52 -20.01
CA ARG A 17 -53.59 28.08 -21.40
C ARG A 17 -52.62 29.00 -22.16
N LEU A 18 -52.65 30.31 -21.92
CA LEU A 18 -51.67 31.24 -22.50
C LEU A 18 -50.27 30.96 -21.96
N ARG A 19 -50.14 30.83 -20.63
CA ARG A 19 -48.85 30.51 -19.99
C ARG A 19 -48.27 29.18 -20.47
N GLU A 20 -49.09 28.15 -20.66
CA GLU A 20 -48.65 26.87 -21.22
C GLU A 20 -48.18 27.00 -22.67
N ARG A 21 -48.89 27.80 -23.49
CA ARG A 21 -48.53 28.06 -24.89
C ARG A 21 -47.25 28.88 -25.03
N ASP A 22 -47.06 29.88 -24.18
CA ASP A 22 -45.85 30.71 -24.18
C ASP A 22 -44.66 29.89 -23.68
N ARG A 23 -44.84 29.06 -22.64
CA ARG A 23 -43.83 28.08 -22.20
C ARG A 23 -43.48 27.05 -23.28
N GLN A 24 -44.43 26.65 -24.13
CA GLN A 24 -44.18 25.79 -25.29
C GLN A 24 -43.39 26.54 -26.37
N ARG A 25 -43.79 27.77 -26.74
CA ARG A 25 -43.02 28.60 -27.69
C ARG A 25 -41.60 28.88 -27.22
N ASP A 26 -41.39 29.13 -25.94
CA ASP A 26 -40.06 29.38 -25.38
C ASP A 26 -39.19 28.13 -25.41
N LYS A 27 -39.79 26.94 -25.17
CA LYS A 27 -39.12 25.65 -25.33
C LYS A 27 -38.79 25.32 -26.79
N ASP A 28 -39.66 25.71 -27.73
CA ASP A 28 -39.46 25.45 -29.16
C ASP A 28 -38.44 26.44 -29.78
N ARG A 29 -38.35 27.67 -29.25
CA ARG A 29 -37.38 28.69 -29.69
C ARG A 29 -36.00 28.51 -29.08
N THR A 30 -35.88 27.94 -27.88
CA THR A 30 -34.59 27.66 -27.25
C THR A 30 -34.10 26.27 -27.68
N ARG A 31 -33.01 26.22 -28.46
CA ARG A 31 -32.35 24.94 -28.74
C ARG A 31 -31.66 24.47 -27.45
N ASN A 32 -32.13 23.37 -26.88
CA ASN A 32 -31.54 22.75 -25.70
C ASN A 32 -30.18 22.09 -26.06
N VAL A 33 -29.11 22.89 -26.08
CA VAL A 33 -27.76 22.46 -26.47
C VAL A 33 -27.08 21.68 -25.32
N LEU A 34 -27.38 22.02 -24.06
CA LEU A 34 -26.80 21.39 -22.87
C LEU A 34 -27.24 19.92 -22.72
N GLU A 35 -28.51 19.58 -22.92
CA GLU A 35 -28.95 18.18 -22.80
C GLU A 35 -28.37 17.22 -23.85
N ARG A 36 -27.90 17.72 -25.00
CA ARG A 36 -27.37 16.87 -26.08
C ARG A 36 -25.92 16.47 -25.86
N SER A 37 -25.12 17.30 -25.20
CA SER A 37 -23.75 16.94 -24.79
C SER A 37 -23.77 15.97 -23.62
N ASP A 38 -24.63 16.21 -22.64
CA ASP A 38 -24.64 15.45 -21.39
C ASP A 38 -25.14 14.03 -21.63
N LYS A 39 -26.18 13.83 -22.45
CA LYS A 39 -26.66 12.48 -22.82
C LYS A 39 -25.59 11.67 -23.55
N LYS A 40 -24.86 12.29 -24.49
CA LYS A 40 -23.76 11.62 -25.21
C LYS A 40 -22.58 11.32 -24.29
N ALA A 41 -22.22 12.25 -23.41
CA ALA A 41 -21.16 12.03 -22.42
C ALA A 41 -21.53 10.93 -21.41
N HIS A 42 -22.78 10.87 -20.97
CA HIS A 42 -23.28 9.79 -20.11
C HIS A 42 -23.32 8.45 -20.84
N GLU A 43 -23.75 8.41 -22.10
CA GLU A 43 -23.70 7.20 -22.91
C GLU A 43 -22.26 6.71 -23.15
N GLU A 44 -21.32 7.62 -23.36
CA GLU A 44 -19.90 7.31 -23.53
C GLU A 44 -19.27 6.83 -22.22
N ALA A 45 -19.59 7.48 -21.09
CA ALA A 45 -19.16 7.05 -19.76
C ALA A 45 -19.73 5.67 -19.42
N GLN A 46 -21.01 5.41 -19.71
CA GLN A 46 -21.62 4.09 -19.52
C GLN A 46 -20.97 3.03 -20.40
N LYS A 47 -20.59 3.36 -21.64
CA LYS A 47 -19.83 2.45 -22.51
C LYS A 47 -18.46 2.15 -21.93
N ARG A 48 -17.70 3.15 -21.48
CA ARG A 48 -16.40 2.94 -20.81
C ARG A 48 -16.53 2.06 -19.56
N LEU A 49 -17.57 2.29 -18.76
CA LEU A 49 -17.84 1.49 -17.57
C LEU A 49 -18.14 0.03 -17.94
N LYS A 50 -18.98 -0.20 -18.96
CA LYS A 50 -19.27 -1.55 -19.47
C LYS A 50 -18.03 -2.26 -20.03
N MET A 51 -17.21 -1.56 -20.82
CA MET A 51 -15.96 -2.12 -21.33
C MET A 51 -15.03 -2.52 -20.18
N ALA A 52 -14.84 -1.65 -19.18
CA ALA A 52 -14.05 -1.97 -18.00
C ALA A 52 -14.62 -3.16 -17.18
N GLU A 53 -15.94 -3.27 -17.08
CA GLU A 53 -16.60 -4.41 -16.42
C GLU A 53 -16.39 -5.71 -17.19
N ASP A 54 -16.48 -5.68 -18.52
CA ASP A 54 -16.33 -6.85 -19.38
C ASP A 54 -14.86 -7.29 -19.44
N ASP A 55 -13.91 -6.35 -19.49
CA ASP A 55 -12.48 -6.62 -19.35
C ASP A 55 -12.18 -7.24 -17.98
N ARG A 56 -12.78 -6.72 -16.90
CA ARG A 56 -12.65 -7.32 -15.57
C ARG A 56 -13.20 -8.73 -15.53
N LYS A 57 -14.36 -9.00 -16.15
CA LYS A 57 -14.94 -10.35 -16.22
C LYS A 57 -14.05 -11.30 -17.02
N ALA A 58 -13.40 -10.83 -18.07
CA ALA A 58 -12.45 -11.61 -18.86
C ALA A 58 -11.14 -11.92 -18.11
N MET A 59 -10.67 -11.00 -17.26
CA MET A 59 -9.46 -11.18 -16.45
C MET A 59 -9.65 -12.12 -15.25
N VAL A 60 -10.86 -12.18 -14.66
CA VAL A 60 -11.13 -13.00 -13.47
C VAL A 60 -10.77 -14.49 -13.65
N PRO A 61 -11.09 -15.17 -14.76
CA PRO A 61 -10.65 -16.55 -15.01
C PRO A 61 -9.14 -16.75 -14.96
N GLU A 62 -8.35 -15.84 -15.56
CA GLU A 62 -6.89 -15.93 -15.53
C GLU A 62 -6.36 -15.68 -14.11
N LEU A 63 -6.93 -14.72 -13.39
CA LEU A 63 -6.57 -14.46 -11.99
C LEU A 63 -6.90 -15.66 -11.09
N ARG A 64 -8.01 -16.36 -11.33
CA ARG A 64 -8.34 -17.62 -10.65
C ARG A 64 -7.33 -18.72 -10.94
N LYS A 65 -6.86 -18.83 -12.19
CA LYS A 65 -5.82 -19.82 -12.56
C LYS A 65 -4.51 -19.51 -11.82
N LYS A 66 -4.07 -18.25 -11.79
CA LYS A 66 -2.88 -17.80 -11.05
C LYS A 66 -3.01 -18.12 -9.56
N SER A 67 -4.10 -17.65 -8.93
CA SER A 67 -4.40 -17.92 -7.53
C SER A 67 -4.45 -19.41 -7.19
N ARG A 68 -5.05 -20.24 -8.07
CA ARG A 68 -5.09 -21.69 -7.87
C ARG A 68 -3.71 -22.33 -7.92
N ARG A 69 -2.83 -21.90 -8.85
CA ARG A 69 -1.46 -22.41 -8.94
C ARG A 69 -0.67 -22.09 -7.68
N GLU A 70 -0.77 -20.86 -7.20
CA GLU A 70 -0.13 -20.42 -5.95
C GLU A 70 -0.66 -21.19 -4.74
N TYR A 71 -1.98 -21.37 -4.65
CA TYR A 71 -2.59 -22.16 -3.58
C TYR A 71 -2.11 -23.61 -3.61
N LEU A 72 -2.06 -24.26 -4.77
CA LEU A 72 -1.60 -25.64 -4.88
C LEU A 72 -0.14 -25.78 -4.46
N ALA A 73 0.74 -24.84 -4.83
CA ALA A 73 2.14 -24.85 -4.41
C ALA A 73 2.28 -24.69 -2.88
N LYS A 74 1.49 -23.80 -2.26
CA LYS A 74 1.47 -23.65 -0.79
C LYS A 74 0.91 -24.90 -0.11
N ARG A 75 -0.19 -25.43 -0.66
CA ARG A 75 -0.91 -26.58 -0.12
C ARG A 75 -0.09 -27.87 -0.21
N GLU A 76 0.67 -28.05 -1.28
CA GLU A 76 1.62 -29.16 -1.43
C GLU A 76 2.66 -29.13 -0.31
N ARG A 77 3.25 -27.96 -0.03
CA ARG A 77 4.23 -27.81 1.06
C ARG A 77 3.62 -28.12 2.43
N GLU A 78 2.48 -27.49 2.75
CA GLU A 78 1.75 -27.72 4.00
C GLU A 78 1.44 -29.21 4.19
N LYS A 79 0.95 -29.89 3.14
CA LYS A 79 0.61 -31.33 3.23
C LYS A 79 1.83 -32.24 3.39
N LEU A 80 2.98 -31.85 2.85
CA LEU A 80 4.22 -32.60 3.06
C LEU A 80 4.75 -32.41 4.48
N GLU A 81 4.73 -31.18 4.99
CA GLU A 81 5.09 -30.87 6.37
C GLU A 81 4.18 -31.58 7.37
N ASP A 82 2.86 -31.55 7.15
CA ASP A 82 1.88 -32.30 7.94
C ASP A 82 2.21 -33.80 7.95
N LEU A 83 2.50 -34.39 6.79
CA LEU A 83 2.77 -35.83 6.66
C LEU A 83 4.11 -36.20 7.33
N GLU A 84 5.10 -35.31 7.29
CA GLU A 84 6.37 -35.48 8.00
C GLU A 84 6.20 -35.40 9.51
N ALA A 85 5.39 -34.46 10.00
CA ALA A 85 5.03 -34.33 11.41
C ALA A 85 4.24 -35.56 11.89
N GLU A 86 3.24 -36.01 11.14
CA GLU A 86 2.49 -37.24 11.45
C GLU A 86 3.41 -38.45 11.60
N LEU A 87 4.38 -38.63 10.70
CA LEU A 87 5.35 -39.72 10.78
C LEU A 87 6.26 -39.58 12.00
N ALA A 88 6.71 -38.37 12.32
CA ALA A 88 7.56 -38.12 13.49
C ALA A 88 6.82 -38.39 14.80
N ASP A 89 5.55 -37.97 14.89
CA ASP A 89 4.69 -38.23 16.04
C ASP A 89 4.40 -39.72 16.19
N GLU A 90 4.12 -40.45 15.10
CA GLU A 90 3.91 -41.90 15.14
C GLU A 90 5.16 -42.64 15.64
N GLU A 91 6.34 -42.23 15.20
CA GLU A 91 7.63 -42.78 15.67
C GLU A 91 7.88 -42.46 17.15
N PHE A 92 7.59 -41.24 17.58
CA PHE A 92 7.80 -40.79 18.96
C PHE A 92 6.81 -41.41 19.94
N LEU A 93 5.51 -41.46 19.60
CA LEU A 93 4.45 -41.93 20.48
C LEU A 93 4.38 -43.46 20.56
N PHE A 94 4.66 -44.15 19.46
CA PHE A 94 4.42 -45.60 19.34
C PHE A 94 5.67 -46.44 19.05
N GLY A 95 6.86 -45.85 19.06
CA GLY A 95 8.13 -46.56 18.79
C GLY A 95 8.38 -47.78 19.68
N ASP A 96 7.95 -47.71 20.95
CA ASP A 96 8.18 -48.77 21.95
C ASP A 96 7.01 -49.77 22.06
N VAL A 97 5.90 -49.54 21.35
CA VAL A 97 4.68 -50.35 21.45
C VAL A 97 4.64 -51.40 20.34
N LYS A 98 4.10 -52.58 20.65
CA LYS A 98 3.86 -53.62 19.64
C LYS A 98 2.71 -53.18 18.73
N LEU A 99 3.05 -52.78 17.51
CA LEU A 99 2.10 -52.38 16.48
C LEU A 99 1.26 -53.56 15.96
N SER A 100 0.02 -53.27 15.56
CA SER A 100 -0.87 -54.19 14.83
C SER A 100 -0.28 -54.55 13.46
N GLN A 101 -0.84 -55.52 12.73
CA GLN A 101 -0.35 -55.85 11.38
C GLN A 101 -0.66 -54.77 10.32
N HIS A 102 -1.66 -53.93 10.58
CA HIS A 102 -2.12 -52.88 9.65
C HIS A 102 -1.23 -51.63 9.71
N GLU A 103 -0.99 -51.13 10.92
CA GLU A 103 -0.18 -49.95 11.22
C GLU A 103 1.20 -49.90 10.53
N PRO A 104 2.04 -50.97 10.50
CA PRO A 104 3.33 -50.95 9.82
C PRO A 104 3.18 -50.87 8.30
N ARG A 105 2.05 -51.31 7.72
CA ARG A 105 1.78 -51.15 6.28
C ARG A 105 1.41 -49.71 5.98
N GLU A 106 0.61 -49.08 6.83
CA GLU A 106 0.26 -47.65 6.74
C GLU A 106 1.49 -46.76 6.90
N LEU A 107 2.32 -47.01 7.92
CA LEU A 107 3.60 -46.32 8.14
C LEU A 107 4.51 -46.42 6.90
N LYS A 108 4.65 -47.63 6.34
CA LYS A 108 5.42 -47.84 5.10
C LYS A 108 4.83 -47.09 3.92
N TYR A 109 3.51 -47.06 3.80
CA TYR A 109 2.82 -46.33 2.75
C TYR A 109 3.04 -44.82 2.89
N LYS A 110 2.81 -44.24 4.07
CA LYS A 110 3.06 -42.82 4.36
C LYS A 110 4.51 -42.43 4.06
N ARG A 111 5.49 -43.21 4.53
CA ARG A 111 6.92 -43.01 4.21
C ARG A 111 7.18 -43.03 2.70
N ARG A 112 6.62 -44.00 1.98
CA ARG A 112 6.77 -44.08 0.51
C ARG A 112 6.15 -42.87 -0.20
N VAL A 113 4.99 -42.40 0.26
CA VAL A 113 4.33 -41.20 -0.29
C VAL A 113 5.20 -39.96 -0.06
N ARG A 114 5.73 -39.76 1.14
CA ARG A 114 6.68 -38.69 1.46
C ARG A 114 7.88 -38.69 0.51
N ASP A 115 8.51 -39.86 0.37
CA ASP A 115 9.74 -40.00 -0.42
C ASP A 115 9.48 -39.74 -1.90
N LEU A 116 8.39 -40.27 -2.44
CA LEU A 116 7.97 -40.00 -3.83
C LEU A 116 7.69 -38.51 -4.05
N ALA A 117 7.01 -37.85 -3.13
CA ALA A 117 6.72 -36.43 -3.26
C ALA A 117 7.99 -35.56 -3.18
N ARG A 118 8.94 -35.91 -2.31
CA ARG A 118 10.26 -35.25 -2.25
C ARG A 118 11.04 -35.43 -3.55
N VAL A 119 11.07 -36.65 -4.11
CA VAL A 119 11.73 -36.91 -5.39
C VAL A 119 11.07 -36.14 -6.52
N TYR A 120 9.73 -36.09 -6.58
CA TYR A 120 8.99 -35.33 -7.59
C TYR A 120 9.31 -33.84 -7.53
N ARG A 121 9.33 -33.25 -6.32
CA ARG A 121 9.69 -31.84 -6.13
C ARG A 121 11.13 -31.57 -6.57
N ALA A 122 12.09 -32.42 -6.17
CA ALA A 122 13.49 -32.28 -6.55
C ALA A 122 13.67 -32.40 -8.07
N ALA A 123 12.99 -33.33 -8.73
CA ALA A 123 13.01 -33.48 -10.18
C ALA A 123 12.46 -32.22 -10.89
N GLY A 124 11.37 -31.64 -10.39
CA GLY A 124 10.84 -30.38 -10.94
C GLY A 124 11.74 -29.17 -10.71
N GLU A 125 12.52 -29.14 -9.63
CA GLU A 125 13.54 -28.11 -9.40
C GLU A 125 14.75 -28.29 -10.32
N GLN A 126 15.17 -29.54 -10.57
CA GLN A 126 16.20 -29.88 -11.55
C GLN A 126 15.79 -29.50 -12.98
N GLU A 127 14.56 -29.82 -13.40
CA GLU A 127 14.03 -29.43 -14.71
C GLU A 127 14.06 -27.91 -14.91
N LYS A 128 13.71 -27.13 -13.88
CA LYS A 128 13.79 -25.66 -13.93
C LYS A 128 15.23 -25.17 -14.06
N LEU A 129 16.16 -25.75 -13.30
CA LEU A 129 17.58 -25.43 -13.38
C LEU A 129 18.13 -25.75 -14.78
N GLU A 130 17.81 -26.93 -15.31
CA GLU A 130 18.18 -27.32 -16.67
C GLU A 130 17.58 -26.38 -17.71
N ALA A 131 16.30 -25.99 -17.56
CA ALA A 131 15.66 -25.03 -18.45
C ALA A 131 16.37 -23.65 -18.43
N THR A 132 16.90 -23.22 -17.28
CA THR A 132 17.67 -21.96 -17.20
C THR A 132 19.10 -22.07 -17.72
N ASN A 133 19.73 -23.25 -17.58
CA ASN A 133 21.14 -23.45 -17.93
C ASN A 133 21.34 -23.91 -19.39
N CYS A 134 20.31 -24.49 -20.01
CA CYS A 134 20.36 -24.94 -21.40
C CYS A 134 20.14 -23.77 -22.37
N TYR A 135 20.99 -23.66 -23.38
CA TYR A 135 20.80 -22.70 -24.48
C TYR A 135 19.55 -23.07 -25.28
N HIS A 136 18.52 -22.21 -25.22
CA HIS A 136 17.32 -22.37 -26.04
C HIS A 136 17.54 -21.67 -27.39
N MET A 137 17.59 -22.44 -28.48
CA MET A 137 17.61 -21.87 -29.82
C MET A 137 16.29 -21.12 -30.05
N PRO A 138 16.30 -19.84 -30.43
CA PRO A 138 15.08 -19.12 -30.77
C PRO A 138 14.39 -19.80 -31.95
N GLU A 139 13.07 -20.03 -31.84
CA GLU A 139 12.30 -20.56 -32.98
C GLU A 139 12.20 -19.51 -34.08
N GLU A 140 12.54 -19.90 -35.31
CA GLU A 140 12.46 -19.03 -36.49
C GLU A 140 10.98 -18.88 -36.91
N THR A 141 10.25 -18.04 -36.19
CA THR A 141 8.89 -17.65 -36.59
C THR A 141 8.99 -16.63 -37.72
N ARG A 142 8.43 -16.95 -38.90
CA ARG A 142 8.24 -16.00 -40.02
C ARG A 142 7.22 -14.93 -39.63
N GLY A 143 7.63 -13.98 -38.81
CA GLY A 143 6.85 -12.90 -38.22
C GLY A 143 7.75 -12.09 -37.28
N GLN A 144 7.27 -10.97 -36.75
CA GLN A 144 8.03 -10.23 -35.72
C GLN A 144 8.48 -11.24 -34.66
N PRO A 145 9.77 -11.23 -34.26
CA PRO A 145 10.27 -12.18 -33.28
C PRO A 145 9.35 -12.08 -32.07
N ALA A 146 8.76 -13.21 -31.67
CA ALA A 146 8.08 -13.30 -30.39
C ALA A 146 9.10 -12.81 -29.37
N ARG A 147 8.84 -11.60 -28.84
CA ARG A 147 9.70 -10.83 -27.95
C ARG A 147 10.39 -11.81 -27.02
N ALA A 148 11.69 -12.01 -27.24
CA ALA A 148 12.48 -13.07 -26.64
C ALA A 148 12.15 -13.08 -25.17
N VAL A 149 11.43 -14.13 -24.72
CA VAL A 149 10.72 -14.24 -23.45
C VAL A 149 11.30 -13.22 -22.49
N ASP A 150 10.74 -12.00 -22.52
CA ASP A 150 11.11 -10.99 -21.53
C ASP A 150 10.88 -11.77 -20.25
N LEU A 151 11.93 -11.94 -19.44
CA LEU A 151 11.79 -12.41 -18.07
C LEU A 151 10.49 -11.79 -17.62
N VAL A 152 9.46 -12.61 -17.37
CA VAL A 152 8.18 -12.11 -16.89
C VAL A 152 8.50 -11.68 -15.46
N GLU A 153 9.19 -10.55 -15.34
CA GLU A 153 9.47 -9.85 -14.12
C GLU A 153 8.11 -9.34 -13.71
N GLU A 154 7.50 -10.14 -12.82
CA GLU A 154 6.15 -10.00 -12.32
C GLU A 154 5.73 -8.54 -12.36
N GLU A 155 4.88 -8.19 -13.33
CA GLU A 155 4.20 -6.91 -13.33
C GLU A 155 3.17 -7.02 -12.21
N SER A 156 3.63 -6.81 -10.98
CA SER A 156 2.72 -6.60 -9.87
C SER A 156 1.96 -5.32 -10.21
N GLY A 157 0.66 -5.46 -10.43
CA GLY A 157 -0.21 -4.35 -10.84
C GLY A 157 -0.42 -3.31 -9.73
N THR A 158 0.59 -3.03 -8.91
CA THR A 158 0.52 -2.02 -7.87
C THR A 158 0.63 -0.62 -8.51
N PRO A 159 -0.25 0.33 -8.13
CA PRO A 159 -0.15 1.69 -8.64
C PRO A 159 1.22 2.31 -8.30
N GLY A 160 1.97 2.74 -9.31
CA GLY A 160 3.28 3.42 -9.16
C GLY A 160 4.51 2.56 -9.41
N GLU A 161 4.36 1.27 -9.72
CA GLU A 161 5.50 0.40 -10.04
C GLU A 161 6.25 0.81 -11.31
N GLU A 162 5.53 1.26 -12.35
CA GLU A 162 6.13 1.75 -13.59
C GLU A 162 7.09 2.93 -13.35
N GLN A 163 6.73 3.83 -12.43
CA GLN A 163 7.58 4.98 -12.05
C GLN A 163 8.82 4.54 -11.29
N ARG A 164 8.67 3.64 -10.31
CA ARG A 164 9.81 3.09 -9.58
C ARG A 164 10.78 2.34 -10.50
N ARG A 165 10.26 1.53 -11.42
CA ARG A 165 11.10 0.82 -12.42
C ARG A 165 11.83 1.80 -13.32
N TRP A 166 11.15 2.86 -13.76
CA TRP A 166 11.79 3.89 -14.56
C TRP A 166 12.92 4.60 -13.78
N GLU A 167 12.72 4.86 -12.49
CA GLU A 167 13.76 5.40 -11.61
C GLU A 167 14.92 4.42 -11.43
N GLU A 168 14.65 3.15 -11.14
CA GLU A 168 15.65 2.09 -10.97
C GLU A 168 16.48 1.85 -12.22
N VAL A 169 15.85 1.76 -13.40
CA VAL A 169 16.56 1.61 -14.68
C VAL A 169 17.49 2.80 -14.92
N ARG A 170 17.02 4.01 -14.62
CA ARG A 170 17.81 5.23 -14.84
C ARG A 170 18.94 5.37 -13.82
N LEU A 171 18.71 4.96 -12.58
CA LEU A 171 19.71 4.92 -11.52
C LEU A 171 20.75 3.83 -11.78
N GLY A 172 20.34 2.65 -12.23
CA GLY A 172 21.23 1.56 -12.63
C GLY A 172 22.09 1.93 -13.83
N ALA A 173 21.51 2.62 -14.82
CA ALA A 173 22.27 3.16 -15.96
C ALA A 173 23.29 4.22 -15.53
N ALA A 174 22.98 5.05 -14.53
CA ALA A 174 23.92 6.02 -13.97
C ALA A 174 25.01 5.37 -13.10
N ALA A 175 24.69 4.26 -12.42
CA ALA A 175 25.62 3.50 -11.58
C ALA A 175 26.53 2.55 -12.37
N LEU A 176 26.33 2.43 -13.70
CA LEU A 176 27.16 1.57 -14.54
C LEU A 176 28.60 2.11 -14.59
N LYS A 177 29.52 1.39 -13.94
CA LYS A 177 30.95 1.69 -13.99
C LYS A 177 31.54 1.13 -15.29
N PHE A 178 32.10 1.99 -16.13
CA PHE A 178 32.79 1.58 -17.36
C PHE A 178 34.28 1.32 -17.06
N GLY A 179 34.77 0.12 -17.36
CA GLY A 179 36.17 -0.27 -17.16
C GLY A 179 36.38 -1.78 -17.05
N ALA A 180 37.63 -2.25 -17.18
CA ALA A 180 37.97 -3.65 -16.93
C ALA A 180 37.86 -3.96 -15.43
N ARG A 181 37.37 -5.16 -15.07
CA ARG A 181 37.22 -5.58 -13.66
C ARG A 181 38.54 -5.60 -12.89
N ASP A 182 39.64 -5.82 -13.59
CA ASP A 182 40.99 -5.90 -13.01
C ASP A 182 41.75 -4.57 -13.05
N ALA A 183 41.11 -3.47 -13.50
CA ALA A 183 41.74 -2.17 -13.49
C ALA A 183 41.87 -1.67 -12.05
N ALA A 184 43.11 -1.44 -11.61
CA ALA A 184 43.38 -0.78 -10.33
C ALA A 184 42.57 0.52 -10.24
N SER A 185 41.83 0.70 -9.15
CA SER A 185 41.01 1.88 -8.91
C SER A 185 41.88 3.13 -9.05
N GLN A 186 41.74 3.86 -10.17
CA GLN A 186 42.41 5.13 -10.32
C GLN A 186 41.81 6.09 -9.29
N GLU A 187 42.62 6.57 -8.36
CA GLU A 187 42.19 7.63 -7.47
C GLU A 187 41.80 8.85 -8.31
N PRO A 188 40.66 9.50 -8.02
CA PRO A 188 40.22 10.66 -8.79
C PRO A 188 41.27 11.75 -8.64
N LYS A 189 42.02 12.02 -9.72
CA LYS A 189 43.10 13.02 -9.77
C LYS A 189 42.64 14.45 -9.47
N TYR A 190 41.33 14.68 -9.46
CA TYR A 190 40.71 15.97 -9.21
C TYR A 190 39.62 15.81 -8.15
N GLN A 191 39.67 16.68 -7.15
CA GLN A 191 38.61 16.81 -6.16
C GLN A 191 37.48 17.62 -6.78
N LEU A 192 36.27 17.05 -6.80
CA LEU A 192 35.08 17.75 -7.25
C LEU A 192 34.73 18.81 -6.19
N VAL A 193 35.04 20.07 -6.48
CA VAL A 193 34.63 21.21 -5.64
C VAL A 193 33.28 21.66 -6.15
N LEU A 194 32.21 21.18 -5.52
CA LEU A 194 30.87 21.71 -5.72
C LEU A 194 30.75 22.96 -4.85
N GLU A 195 30.45 24.11 -5.45
CA GLU A 195 30.11 25.30 -4.69
C GLU A 195 28.82 25.03 -3.90
N GLU A 196 28.84 25.30 -2.60
CA GLU A 196 27.71 25.05 -1.71
C GLU A 196 26.42 25.71 -2.28
N GLU A 197 26.53 26.88 -2.90
CA GLU A 197 25.40 27.63 -3.46
C GLU A 197 24.70 26.94 -4.64
N GLU A 198 25.37 26.02 -5.35
CA GLU A 198 24.78 25.28 -6.49
C GLU A 198 24.15 23.94 -6.09
N THR A 199 24.29 23.53 -4.82
CA THR A 199 23.68 22.30 -4.32
C THR A 199 22.19 22.53 -4.03
N ILE A 200 21.34 21.75 -4.71
CA ILE A 200 19.87 21.86 -4.62
C ILE A 200 19.44 21.71 -3.15
N GLU A 201 18.71 22.70 -2.62
CA GLU A 201 18.27 22.78 -1.21
C GLU A 201 17.56 21.51 -0.72
N PHE A 202 16.85 20.80 -1.62
CA PHE A 202 16.18 19.53 -1.33
C PHE A 202 17.16 18.40 -0.95
N VAL A 203 18.33 18.33 -1.58
CA VAL A 203 19.35 17.29 -1.30
C VAL A 203 20.00 17.51 0.07
N ARG A 204 20.17 18.78 0.47
CA ARG A 204 20.68 19.17 1.79
C ARG A 204 19.75 18.75 2.92
N ALA A 205 18.43 18.93 2.74
CA ALA A 205 17.43 18.54 3.72
C ALA A 205 17.43 17.03 3.98
N THR A 206 17.73 16.21 2.97
CA THR A 206 17.84 14.75 3.08
C THR A 206 19.19 14.28 3.65
N GLN A 207 20.31 14.92 3.31
CA GLN A 207 21.64 14.56 3.86
C GLN A 207 21.76 14.87 5.35
N LEU A 208 21.04 15.86 5.88
CA LEU A 208 21.03 16.16 7.32
C LEU A 208 20.30 15.08 8.17
N GLN A 209 19.57 14.15 7.53
CA GLN A 209 18.80 13.11 8.23
C GLN A 209 19.44 11.72 8.21
N GLY A 210 20.66 11.56 7.66
CA GLY A 210 21.27 10.24 7.54
C GLY A 210 22.79 10.28 7.46
N ASP A 211 23.42 10.46 8.62
CA ASP A 211 24.67 9.81 9.03
C ASP A 211 24.95 10.21 10.49
N GLU A 212 24.39 9.46 11.44
CA GLU A 212 24.78 9.58 12.86
C GLU A 212 25.69 8.40 13.25
N GLU A 213 26.99 8.69 13.29
CA GLU A 213 27.95 8.03 14.19
C GLU A 213 27.59 8.37 15.66
N PRO A 214 27.87 7.49 16.63
CA PRO A 214 27.40 7.68 17.99
C PRO A 214 28.22 8.73 18.75
N ALA A 215 27.49 9.63 19.43
CA ALA A 215 27.90 10.45 20.56
C ALA A 215 28.96 11.54 20.32
N ALA A 216 28.60 12.57 19.54
CA ALA A 216 29.15 13.91 19.72
C ALA A 216 28.40 14.64 20.88
N PRO A 217 29.07 15.49 21.69
CA PRO A 217 28.39 16.31 22.68
C PRO A 217 27.32 17.18 22.01
N PRO A 218 26.16 17.42 22.66
CA PRO A 218 25.03 18.09 22.04
C PRO A 218 25.48 19.43 21.47
N SER A 219 25.18 19.65 20.19
CA SER A 219 25.48 20.90 19.51
C SER A 219 24.83 22.07 20.26
N PRO A 220 25.43 23.28 20.25
CA PRO A 220 24.90 24.44 21.01
C PRO A 220 23.46 24.79 20.62
N ILE A 221 23.03 24.40 19.42
CA ILE A 221 21.65 24.56 18.92
C ILE A 221 20.68 23.64 19.68
N GLN A 222 21.07 22.40 19.96
CA GLN A 222 20.24 21.46 20.74
C GLN A 222 20.13 21.89 22.21
N ALA A 223 21.19 22.44 22.80
CA ALA A 223 21.16 22.94 24.17
C ALA A 223 20.15 24.10 24.33
N GLN A 224 20.15 25.05 23.39
CA GLN A 224 19.18 26.16 23.40
C GLN A 224 17.73 25.67 23.22
N GLN A 225 17.51 24.66 22.39
CA GLN A 225 16.18 24.06 22.22
C GLN A 225 15.72 23.33 23.48
N GLN A 226 16.61 22.60 24.16
CA GLN A 226 16.32 21.93 25.43
C GLN A 226 15.98 22.92 26.55
N GLU A 227 16.68 24.05 26.63
CA GLU A 227 16.37 25.12 27.58
C GLU A 227 14.98 25.74 27.32
N GLY A 228 14.62 25.95 26.04
CA GLY A 228 13.29 26.41 25.65
C GLY A 228 12.18 25.42 26.05
N ILE A 229 12.39 24.13 25.80
CA ILE A 229 11.45 23.07 26.19
C ILE A 229 11.35 22.99 27.72
N GLN A 230 12.45 23.10 28.46
CA GLN A 230 12.44 23.08 29.93
C GLN A 230 11.69 24.28 30.51
N ALA A 231 11.81 25.47 29.91
CA ALA A 231 11.04 26.65 30.32
C ALA A 231 9.53 26.43 30.11
N VAL A 232 9.14 25.84 28.98
CA VAL A 232 7.74 25.47 28.70
C VAL A 232 7.27 24.39 29.69
N CYS A 233 8.08 23.38 29.97
CA CYS A 233 7.76 22.33 30.94
C CYS A 233 7.49 22.89 32.35
N ARG A 234 8.29 23.88 32.79
CA ARG A 234 8.10 24.56 34.08
C ARG A 234 6.86 25.45 34.12
N SER A 235 6.38 25.92 32.96
CA SER A 235 5.22 26.80 32.87
C SER A 235 3.86 26.07 32.95
N LEU A 236 3.86 24.73 32.87
CA LEU A 236 2.63 23.94 32.92
C LEU A 236 1.98 24.00 34.31
N PRO A 237 0.64 24.16 34.41
CA PRO A 237 -0.09 24.20 35.68
C PRO A 237 0.10 22.98 36.59
N MET A 238 0.54 21.85 36.04
CA MET A 238 0.83 20.62 36.78
C MET A 238 2.21 20.62 37.45
N PHE A 239 3.16 21.41 36.93
CA PHE A 239 4.55 21.43 37.40
C PHE A 239 4.74 21.71 38.90
N PRO A 240 4.00 22.64 39.56
CA PRO A 240 4.15 22.85 41.01
C PRO A 240 3.78 21.63 41.85
N PHE A 241 2.94 20.73 41.35
CA PHE A 241 2.49 19.51 42.05
C PHE A 241 3.35 18.28 41.74
N LEU A 242 4.48 18.46 41.06
CA LEU A 242 5.33 17.36 40.60
C LEU A 242 5.88 16.53 41.76
N GLU A 243 6.31 17.17 42.84
CA GLU A 243 6.87 16.47 44.00
C GLU A 243 5.81 15.65 44.75
N GLU A 244 4.60 16.22 44.93
CA GLU A 244 3.47 15.54 45.56
C GLU A 244 3.00 14.35 44.71
N LEU A 245 2.96 14.51 43.39
CA LEU A 245 2.62 13.43 42.46
C LEU A 245 3.64 12.29 42.52
N LEU A 246 4.94 12.60 42.55
CA LEU A 246 5.99 11.59 42.68
C LEU A 246 5.90 10.84 44.01
N ALA A 247 5.62 11.54 45.11
CA ALA A 247 5.39 10.92 46.41
C ALA A 247 4.15 10.00 46.42
N ALA A 248 3.08 10.41 45.73
CA ALA A 248 1.86 9.62 45.58
C ALA A 248 2.09 8.35 44.74
N ILE A 249 2.85 8.45 43.63
CA ILE A 249 3.25 7.30 42.78
C ILE A 249 4.08 6.29 43.57
N ALA A 250 4.98 6.76 44.43
CA ALA A 250 5.79 5.88 45.24
C ALA A 250 4.99 5.10 46.31
N SER A 251 3.85 5.64 46.75
CA SER A 251 3.07 5.09 47.87
C SER A 251 1.83 4.30 47.45
N HIS A 252 1.26 4.56 46.27
CA HIS A 252 -0.02 3.98 45.84
C HIS A 252 0.11 3.25 44.50
N GLN A 253 -0.42 2.02 44.43
CA GLN A 253 -0.43 1.22 43.21
C GLN A 253 -1.45 1.72 42.17
N VAL A 254 -2.51 2.40 42.61
CA VAL A 254 -3.55 2.98 41.75
C VAL A 254 -3.74 4.44 42.15
N LEU A 255 -3.71 5.35 41.17
CA LEU A 255 -3.86 6.80 41.34
C LEU A 255 -4.86 7.36 40.34
N ILE A 256 -5.79 8.19 40.81
CA ILE A 256 -6.78 8.86 39.97
C ILE A 256 -6.43 10.34 39.89
N ILE A 257 -5.96 10.79 38.72
CA ILE A 257 -5.61 12.19 38.45
C ILE A 257 -6.81 12.88 37.80
N HIS A 258 -7.39 13.88 38.46
CA HIS A 258 -8.45 14.70 37.90
C HIS A 258 -7.87 15.89 37.12
N ARG A 259 -8.48 16.27 35.98
CA ARG A 259 -8.14 17.53 35.31
C ARG A 259 -8.70 18.69 36.12
N GLY A 260 -7.83 19.55 36.63
CA GLY A 260 -8.22 20.80 37.28
C GLY A 260 -9.10 21.64 36.35
N ARG A 261 -10.24 22.11 36.86
CA ARG A 261 -11.21 22.93 36.12
C ARG A 261 -10.58 24.27 35.73
N ASP A 262 -10.77 24.68 34.47
CA ASP A 262 -10.31 25.99 33.97
C ASP A 262 -10.86 27.12 34.85
N ARG A 263 -9.96 28.00 35.31
CA ARG A 263 -10.23 29.07 36.27
C ARG A 263 -11.28 30.05 35.72
N LEU A 264 -12.51 30.00 36.25
CA LEU A 264 -13.34 31.17 36.48
C LEU A 264 -13.46 31.33 37.99
N GLY A 265 -13.09 32.51 38.47
CA GLY A 265 -12.60 32.75 39.82
C GLY A 265 -13.53 32.33 40.96
N GLU A 266 -12.91 31.77 41.99
CA GLU A 266 -13.06 32.10 43.41
C GLU A 266 -11.95 31.37 44.19
N ASP A 267 -11.33 32.05 45.14
CA ASP A 267 -10.25 31.53 45.98
C ASP A 267 -10.81 30.60 47.07
N HIS A 268 -10.55 29.29 46.99
CA HIS A 268 -10.62 28.36 48.13
C HIS A 268 -9.71 27.13 47.90
N PRO A 269 -9.21 26.47 48.98
CA PRO A 269 -7.85 25.96 49.04
C PRO A 269 -7.72 24.52 48.55
N ASP A 270 -6.49 24.22 48.15
CA ASP A 270 -5.86 22.91 47.98
C ASP A 270 -6.53 21.92 47.02
N PRO A 271 -5.82 21.46 45.96
CA PRO A 271 -6.28 20.30 45.22
C PRO A 271 -6.18 19.07 46.14
N ALA A 272 -7.30 18.66 46.72
CA ALA A 272 -7.38 17.41 47.46
C ALA A 272 -7.02 16.25 46.54
N VAL A 273 -5.89 15.60 46.82
CA VAL A 273 -5.57 14.27 46.29
C VAL A 273 -6.44 13.28 47.04
N SER A 274 -7.56 12.91 46.43
CA SER A 274 -8.42 11.84 46.94
C SER A 274 -7.81 10.48 46.64
N LEU A 275 -7.67 9.65 47.66
CA LEU A 275 -7.30 8.22 47.58
C LEU A 275 -8.39 7.39 46.89
#